data_AF-A0A7Y3ICI6-F1
#
_entry.id   AF-A0A7Y3ICI6-F1
#
_cell.length_a   1.000
_cell.length_b   1.000
_cell.length_c   1.000
_cell.angle_alpha   90.00
_cell.angle_beta   90.00
_cell.angle_gamma   90.00
#
_symmetry.space_group_name_H-M   'P 1'
#
loop_
_entity.id
_entity.type
_entity.pdbx_description
1 polymer ?
#
loop_
_entity_poly.entity_id
_entity_poly.type
_entity_poly.pdbx_seq_one_letter_code
_entity_poly.pdbx_strand_id
1 'polypeptide(L)'
;MIKRTFVLDEQSSAYLDRTADRLGVPKSHVVREALRVYGEHIGRLTEAERDEALAAFDAAASRVTDRPQAEIDAELKELAQARRGGGRRSG
;
A
#
# COMPACT_ATOMS: atom_id res chain seq x y z
N MET A 1 24.00 9.39 19.77
CA MET A 1 23.55 8.09 19.23
C MET A 1 22.85 7.31 20.34
N ILE A 2 21.77 6.58 20.02
CA ILE A 2 21.06 5.71 20.97
C ILE A 2 21.51 4.26 20.69
N LYS A 3 22.07 3.58 21.70
CA LYS A 3 22.45 2.16 21.59
C LYS A 3 21.22 1.28 21.74
N ARG A 4 21.08 0.31 20.84
CA ARG A 4 20.05 -0.75 20.88
C ARG A 4 20.72 -2.09 20.59
N THR A 5 20.17 -3.15 21.16
CA THR A 5 20.62 -4.53 20.96
C THR A 5 19.53 -5.28 20.22
N PHE A 6 19.91 -6.03 19.19
CA PHE A 6 19.00 -6.85 18.38
C PHE A 6 19.58 -8.25 18.27
N VAL A 7 18.71 -9.22 17.98
CA VAL A 7 19.11 -10.56 17.60
C VAL A 7 18.94 -10.67 16.08
N LEU A 8 19.98 -11.14 15.40
CA LEU A 8 19.95 -11.46 13.98
C LEU A 8 20.16 -12.96 13.82
N ASP A 9 19.52 -13.55 12.82
CA ASP A 9 19.88 -14.90 12.39
C ASP A 9 21.31 -14.92 11.82
N GLU A 10 21.87 -16.11 11.70
CA GLU A 10 23.26 -16.31 11.26
C GLU A 10 23.50 -15.75 9.86
N GLN A 11 22.55 -15.92 8.95
CA GLN A 11 22.65 -15.44 7.57
C GLN A 11 22.68 -13.92 7.51
N SER A 12 21.78 -13.25 8.22
CA SER A 12 21.69 -11.79 8.34
C SER A 12 22.92 -11.19 9.01
N SER A 13 23.43 -11.83 10.07
CA SER A 13 24.66 -11.42 10.74
C SER A 13 25.86 -11.49 9.78
N ALA A 14 26.03 -12.62 9.09
CA ALA A 14 27.12 -12.78 8.12
C ALA A 14 26.99 -11.82 6.92
N TYR A 15 25.76 -11.51 6.50
CA TYR A 15 25.50 -10.51 5.45
C TYR A 15 25.89 -9.10 5.88
N LEU A 16 25.53 -8.70 7.10
CA LEU A 16 25.91 -7.41 7.69
C LEU A 16 27.43 -7.27 7.76
N ASP A 17 28.13 -8.33 8.18
CA ASP A 17 29.57 -8.36 8.30
C ASP A 17 30.25 -8.15 6.94
N ARG A 18 29.91 -8.98 5.94
CA ARG A 18 30.45 -8.84 4.59
C ARG A 18 30.17 -7.47 3.98
N THR A 19 28.99 -6.91 4.22
CA THR A 19 28.61 -5.60 3.68
C THR A 19 29.42 -4.48 4.31
N ALA A 20 29.57 -4.50 5.64
CA ALA A 20 30.38 -3.54 6.38
C ALA A 20 31.85 -3.58 5.92
N ASP A 21 32.42 -4.78 5.80
CA ASP A 21 33.79 -5.00 5.35
C ASP A 21 34.00 -4.50 3.92
N ARG A 22 33.09 -4.85 3.00
CA ARG A 22 33.18 -4.44 1.60
C ARG A 22 33.06 -2.93 1.39
N LEU A 23 32.27 -2.26 2.22
CA LEU A 23 32.08 -0.80 2.14
C LEU A 23 33.11 -0.03 2.99
N GLY A 24 33.89 -0.71 3.83
CA GLY A 24 34.84 -0.07 4.75
C GLY A 24 34.17 0.81 5.80
N VAL A 25 32.94 0.48 6.22
CA VAL A 25 32.15 1.28 7.18
C VAL A 25 31.75 0.43 8.39
N PRO A 26 31.48 1.04 9.56
CA PRO A 26 30.99 0.29 10.72
C PRO A 26 29.63 -0.38 10.46
N LYS A 27 29.37 -1.55 11.08
CA LYS A 27 28.08 -2.26 10.99
C LYS A 27 26.87 -1.38 11.34
N SER A 28 27.02 -0.48 12.31
CA SER A 28 25.97 0.49 12.68
C SER A 28 25.64 1.49 11.57
N HIS A 29 26.57 1.78 10.66
CA HIS A 29 26.33 2.57 9.45
C HIS A 29 25.43 1.80 8.48
N VAL A 30 25.76 0.53 8.22
CA VAL A 30 24.97 -0.34 7.35
C VAL A 30 23.55 -0.49 7.86
N VAL A 31 23.37 -0.76 9.17
CA VAL A 31 22.04 -0.88 9.79
C VAL A 31 21.25 0.42 9.66
N ARG A 32 21.88 1.58 9.89
CA ARG A 32 21.21 2.88 9.73
C ARG A 32 20.71 3.08 8.30
N GLU A 33 21.51 2.71 7.32
CA GLU A 33 21.15 2.89 5.92
C GLU A 33 20.06 1.91 5.49
N ALA A 34 20.14 0.65 5.94
CA ALA A 34 19.10 -0.34 5.71
C ALA A 34 17.75 0.12 6.30
N LEU A 35 17.76 0.71 7.51
CA LEU A 35 16.56 1.28 8.13
C LEU A 35 15.99 2.46 7.35
N ARG A 36 16.84 3.32 6.77
CA ARG A 36 16.40 4.43 5.91
C ARG A 36 15.68 3.90 4.67
N VAL A 37 16.31 2.95 3.96
CA VAL A 37 15.74 2.32 2.76
C VAL A 37 14.44 1.58 3.09
N TYR A 38 14.44 0.79 4.16
CA TYR A 38 13.24 0.09 4.60
C TYR A 38 12.12 1.06 4.97
N GLY A 39 12.42 2.13 5.72
CA GLY A 39 11.46 3.17 6.07
C GLY A 39 10.89 3.92 4.87
N GLU A 40 11.70 4.14 3.82
CA GLU A 40 11.23 4.74 2.56
C GLU A 40 10.31 3.81 1.75
N HIS A 41 10.34 2.51 2.03
CA HIS A 41 9.46 1.51 1.42
C HIS A 41 8.17 1.30 2.23
N ILE A 42 8.18 1.58 3.53
CA ILE A 42 6.96 1.55 4.35
C ILE A 42 5.98 2.62 3.84
N GLY A 43 4.83 2.16 3.34
CA GLY A 43 3.75 3.02 2.85
C GLY A 43 3.81 3.37 1.36
N ARG A 44 4.79 2.85 0.62
CA ARG A 44 4.79 2.91 -0.86
C ARG A 44 4.36 1.58 -1.43
N LEU A 45 3.47 1.62 -2.42
CA LEU A 45 3.18 0.46 -3.26
C LEU A 45 4.48 0.05 -3.96
N THR A 46 4.75 -1.25 -3.97
CA THR A 46 5.73 -1.87 -4.88
C THR A 46 5.38 -1.54 -6.33
N GLU A 47 6.32 -1.76 -7.24
CA GLU A 47 6.09 -1.52 -8.68
C GLU A 47 4.89 -2.34 -9.19
N ALA A 48 4.81 -3.61 -8.83
CA ALA A 48 3.70 -4.49 -9.17
C ALA A 48 2.35 -3.99 -8.60
N GLU A 49 2.31 -3.60 -7.32
CA GLU A 49 1.09 -3.07 -6.70
C GLU A 49 0.66 -1.72 -7.32
N ARG A 50 1.61 -0.90 -7.74
CA ARG A 50 1.35 0.34 -8.46
C ARG A 50 0.73 0.07 -9.82
N ASP A 51 1.31 -0.86 -10.57
CA ASP A 51 0.82 -1.22 -11.91
C ASP A 51 -0.59 -1.81 -11.82
N GLU A 52 -0.85 -2.65 -10.82
CA GLU A 52 -2.19 -3.18 -10.55
C GLU A 52 -3.20 -2.06 -10.20
N ALA A 53 -2.81 -1.12 -9.33
CA ALA A 53 -3.65 0.01 -8.96
C ALA A 53 -3.95 0.94 -10.15
N LEU A 54 -2.96 1.17 -11.03
CA LEU A 54 -3.14 1.96 -12.25
C LEU A 54 -4.05 1.24 -13.26
N ALA A 55 -3.86 -0.08 -13.45
CA ALA A 55 -4.74 -0.86 -14.32
C ALA A 55 -6.21 -0.82 -13.85
N ALA A 56 -6.43 -0.90 -12.53
CA ALA A 56 -7.76 -0.76 -11.95
C ALA A 56 -8.36 0.65 -12.18
N PHE A 57 -7.54 1.69 -12.04
CA PHE A 57 -7.93 3.07 -12.33
C PHE A 57 -8.33 3.25 -13.80
N ASP A 58 -7.49 2.82 -14.74
CA ASP A 58 -7.76 2.95 -16.18
C ASP A 58 -9.02 2.17 -16.59
N ALA A 59 -9.21 0.98 -16.03
CA ALA A 59 -10.42 0.19 -16.25
C ALA A 59 -11.69 0.88 -15.72
N ALA A 60 -11.61 1.60 -14.59
CA ALA A 60 -12.73 2.38 -14.08
C ALA A 60 -12.96 3.65 -14.90
N ALA A 61 -11.90 4.41 -15.19
CA ALA A 61 -11.94 5.65 -15.95
C ALA A 61 -12.51 5.46 -17.35
N SER A 62 -12.15 4.38 -18.04
CA SER A 62 -12.69 4.05 -19.37
C SER A 62 -14.21 3.84 -19.43
N ARG A 63 -14.84 3.57 -18.27
CA ARG A 63 -16.29 3.35 -18.15
C ARG A 63 -17.02 4.57 -17.62
N VAL A 64 -16.31 5.67 -17.31
CA VAL A 64 -16.93 6.90 -16.85
C VAL A 64 -17.69 7.53 -18.01
N THR A 65 -19.01 7.55 -17.87
CA THR A 65 -19.90 8.28 -18.77
C THR A 65 -20.15 9.67 -18.21
N ASP A 66 -20.13 10.69 -19.07
CA ASP A 66 -20.42 12.07 -18.68
C ASP A 66 -21.94 12.22 -18.46
N ARG A 67 -22.38 12.02 -17.21
CA ARG A 67 -23.79 12.11 -16.79
C ARG A 67 -23.97 13.31 -15.87
N PRO A 68 -25.00 14.15 -16.06
CA PRO A 68 -25.28 15.25 -15.14
C PRO A 68 -25.51 14.74 -13.71
N GLN A 69 -24.95 15.42 -12.71
CA GLN A 69 -25.07 15.04 -11.30
C GLN A 69 -26.54 14.86 -10.85
N ALA A 70 -27.45 15.68 -11.38
CA ALA A 70 -28.88 15.60 -11.07
C ALA A 70 -29.54 14.27 -11.50
N GLU A 71 -29.07 13.67 -12.59
CA GLU A 71 -29.56 12.37 -13.06
C GLU A 71 -29.07 11.24 -12.16
N ILE A 72 -27.80 11.30 -11.74
CA ILE A 72 -27.19 10.36 -10.80
C ILE A 72 -27.90 10.44 -9.44
N ASP A 73 -28.18 11.63 -8.94
CA ASP A 73 -28.85 11.84 -7.66
C ASP A 73 -30.30 11.30 -7.67
N ALA A 74 -31.00 11.45 -8.80
CA ALA A 74 -32.34 10.90 -8.99
C ALA A 74 -32.31 9.36 -8.97
N GLU A 75 -31.37 8.74 -9.68
CA GLU A 75 -31.17 7.28 -9.71
C GLU A 75 -30.82 6.73 -8.31
N LEU A 76 -29.89 7.37 -7.61
CA LEU A 76 -29.51 6.98 -6.24
C LEU A 76 -30.70 7.07 -5.27
N LYS A 77 -31.54 8.10 -5.42
CA LYS A 77 -32.75 8.27 -4.61
C LYS A 77 -33.77 7.17 -4.88
N GLU A 78 -33.95 6.76 -6.14
CA GLU A 78 -34.81 5.64 -6.53
C GLU A 78 -34.31 4.32 -5.94
N LEU A 79 -33.02 4.01 -6.09
CA LEU A 79 -32.39 2.81 -5.50
C LEU A 79 -32.54 2.78 -3.97
N ALA A 80 -32.39 3.93 -3.30
CA ALA A 80 -32.59 4.04 -1.86
C ALA A 80 -34.05 3.83 -1.43
N GLN A 81 -35.02 4.22 -2.26
CA GLN A 81 -36.44 3.95 -2.01
C GLN A 81 -36.78 2.47 -2.23
N ALA A 82 -36.27 1.87 -3.31
CA ALA A 82 -36.43 0.44 -3.59
C ALA A 82 -35.88 -0.44 -2.46
N ARG A 83 -34.69 -0.11 -1.94
CA ARG A 83 -34.09 -0.80 -0.77
C ARG A 83 -34.95 -0.68 0.49
N ARG A 84 -35.58 0.47 0.71
CA ARG A 84 -36.48 0.69 1.85
C ARG A 84 -37.82 -0.04 1.70
N GLY A 85 -38.26 -0.33 0.47
CA GLY A 85 -39.48 -1.10 0.18
C GLY A 85 -39.31 -2.62 0.26
N GLY A 86 -38.11 -3.16 0.03
CA GLY A 86 -37.85 -4.61 -0.04
C GLY A 86 -37.57 -5.33 1.29
N GLY A 87 -37.39 -4.61 2.40
CA GLY A 87 -36.87 -5.17 3.66
C GLY A 87 -37.86 -5.88 4.59
N ARG A 88 -39.14 -6.07 4.22
CA ARG A 88 -40.16 -6.62 5.15
C ARG A 88 -41.21 -7.56 4.55
N ARG A 89 -40.93 -8.32 3.48
CA ARG A 89 -41.89 -9.33 2.97
C ARG A 89 -41.33 -10.72 2.66
N SER A 90 -40.41 -11.21 3.47
CA SER A 90 -40.09 -12.64 3.48
C SER A 90 -39.55 -13.03 4.86
N GLY A 91 -40.48 -13.16 5.79
CA GLY A 91 -40.44 -14.17 6.85
C GLY A 91 -41.42 -15.27 6.48
#